data_AF-A0AA39CHT3-F1
#
_entry.id   AF-A0AA39CHT3-F1
#
_cell.length_a   1.000
_cell.length_b   1.000
_cell.length_c   1.000
_cell.angle_alpha   90.00
_cell.angle_beta   90.00
_cell.angle_gamma   90.00
#
_symmetry.space_group_name_H-M   'P 1'
#
loop_
_entity.id
_entity.type
_entity.pdbx_description
1 polymer ?
#
loop_
_entity_poly.entity_id
_entity_poly.type
_entity_poly.pdbx_seq_one_letter_code
_entity_poly.pdbx_strand_id
1 'polypeptide(L)'
;MAAQSMAMFYPAIDFATWLTLFVLLLLVIWFLGTTRFAQFLTLLGLLKLMIMIGLSVFAISLISRKGQPPEYSPFRNWHHPGAFNGGAFGIAATLFFSGTVRNGLDILSLGVRESSPSSTRYRSGCHLLVWSLAALRSFNAVVAGVSVPFTDLRLIDLTSLNPINSSPVAIAMKTYGGPSFTLIFLQIGSIMTRFTAASSAIYGSSRAASELAEQKQAPNALLVRNDSGRAVSCFVIAALPALLSFIALSEYGKSVLVYAAESSGTPMVFVSLTIFVAHLKFSKELRRRRQNPVNNFHGGFISEASSWFGASFCCVVVLSQLWTGLGPTVYGDVLSVEMDASTLRSYLYIPITVTVYLGYKLCRRTLRPMG
;
A
#
# COMPACT_ATOMS: atom_id res chain seq x y z
N MET A 1 -11.00 6.44 -7.88
CA MET A 1 -9.66 7.02 -7.62
C MET A 1 -8.86 7.27 -8.90
N ALA A 2 -8.28 6.28 -9.60
CA ALA A 2 -7.53 6.55 -10.85
C ALA A 2 -8.43 7.13 -11.96
N ALA A 3 -9.63 6.57 -12.14
CA ALA A 3 -10.62 7.08 -13.08
C ALA A 3 -11.09 8.51 -12.76
N GLN A 4 -11.07 8.93 -11.48
CA GLN A 4 -11.40 10.31 -11.11
C GLN A 4 -10.30 11.27 -11.59
N SER A 5 -9.03 10.85 -11.47
CA SER A 5 -7.90 11.60 -12.03
C SER A 5 -7.98 11.76 -13.55
N MET A 6 -8.46 10.73 -14.24
CA MET A 6 -8.66 10.77 -15.70
C MET A 6 -9.84 11.67 -16.08
N ALA A 7 -10.96 11.58 -15.36
CA ALA A 7 -12.10 12.47 -15.54
C ALA A 7 -11.74 13.95 -15.33
N MET A 8 -10.79 14.26 -14.43
CA MET A 8 -10.26 15.62 -14.27
C MET A 8 -9.46 16.12 -15.48
N PHE A 9 -8.72 15.23 -16.18
CA PHE A 9 -7.99 15.60 -17.38
C PHE A 9 -8.91 15.91 -18.55
N TYR A 10 -10.01 15.17 -18.67
CA TYR A 10 -10.96 15.31 -19.76
C TYR A 10 -12.40 15.26 -19.24
N PRO A 11 -12.93 16.40 -18.76
CA PRO A 11 -14.25 16.47 -18.12
C PRO A 11 -15.40 16.27 -19.12
N ALA A 12 -15.14 16.30 -20.42
CA ALA A 12 -16.15 16.05 -21.45
C ALA A 12 -16.56 14.57 -21.57
N ILE A 13 -15.79 13.65 -21.01
CA ILE A 13 -16.12 12.21 -20.98
C ILE A 13 -16.68 11.85 -19.61
N ASP A 14 -17.78 11.11 -19.59
CA ASP A 14 -18.42 10.68 -18.35
C ASP A 14 -17.49 9.80 -17.48
N PHE A 15 -17.65 9.93 -16.16
CA PHE A 15 -16.88 9.18 -15.18
C PHE A 15 -17.06 7.66 -15.33
N ALA A 16 -18.25 7.21 -15.70
CA ALA A 16 -18.54 5.79 -15.93
C ALA A 16 -17.68 5.21 -17.07
N THR A 17 -17.48 5.98 -18.15
CA THR A 17 -16.65 5.58 -19.29
C THR A 17 -15.19 5.43 -18.87
N TRP A 18 -14.64 6.41 -18.14
CA TRP A 18 -13.27 6.33 -17.63
C TRP A 18 -13.06 5.17 -16.67
N LEU A 19 -14.03 4.89 -15.81
CA LEU A 19 -13.99 3.77 -14.89
C LEU A 19 -13.99 2.43 -15.63
N THR A 20 -14.89 2.27 -16.61
CA THR A 20 -15.00 1.07 -17.43
C THR A 20 -13.72 0.82 -18.22
N LEU A 21 -13.17 1.87 -18.85
CA LEU A 21 -11.92 1.80 -19.60
C LEU A 21 -10.75 1.38 -18.70
N PHE A 22 -10.67 1.93 -17.48
CA PHE A 22 -9.61 1.58 -16.54
C PHE A 22 -9.69 0.12 -16.08
N VAL A 23 -10.90 -0.37 -15.75
CA VAL A 23 -11.11 -1.78 -15.38
C VAL A 23 -10.81 -2.70 -16.55
N LEU A 24 -11.27 -2.38 -17.76
CA LEU A 24 -10.98 -3.15 -18.97
C LEU A 24 -9.47 -3.23 -19.23
N LEU A 25 -8.77 -2.11 -19.10
CA LEU A 25 -7.32 -2.04 -19.27
C LEU A 25 -6.59 -2.97 -18.28
N LEU A 26 -7.02 -3.01 -17.01
CA LEU A 26 -6.47 -3.93 -16.01
C LEU A 26 -6.67 -5.39 -16.38
N LEU A 27 -7.85 -5.74 -16.92
CA LEU A 27 -8.18 -7.11 -17.31
C LEU A 27 -7.40 -7.55 -18.55
N VAL A 28 -7.33 -6.70 -19.58
CA VAL A 28 -6.65 -7.00 -20.84
C VAL A 28 -5.15 -7.20 -20.62
N ILE A 29 -4.53 -6.40 -19.76
CA ILE A 29 -3.09 -6.46 -19.49
C ILE A 29 -2.65 -7.80 -18.91
N TRP A 30 -3.53 -8.52 -18.22
CA TRP A 30 -3.23 -9.87 -17.77
C TRP A 30 -3.06 -10.88 -18.91
N PHE A 31 -3.78 -10.68 -20.03
CA PHE A 31 -3.66 -11.53 -21.21
C PHE A 31 -2.38 -11.27 -22.01
N LEU A 32 -1.70 -10.14 -21.82
CA LEU A 32 -0.51 -9.75 -22.60
C LEU A 32 0.74 -10.63 -22.37
N GLY A 33 0.68 -11.63 -21.51
CA GLY A 33 1.78 -12.55 -21.24
C GLY A 33 2.65 -12.09 -20.07
N THR A 34 3.10 -13.03 -19.23
CA THR A 34 3.86 -12.76 -17.99
C THR A 34 5.15 -11.97 -18.24
N THR A 35 5.89 -12.32 -19.30
CA THR A 35 7.17 -11.65 -19.62
C THR A 35 6.96 -10.19 -20.04
N ARG A 36 6.02 -9.93 -20.95
CA ARG A 36 5.71 -8.57 -21.42
C ARG A 36 5.10 -7.72 -20.31
N PHE A 37 4.23 -8.34 -19.51
CA PHE A 37 3.66 -7.70 -18.32
C PHE A 37 4.73 -7.27 -17.32
N ALA A 38 5.71 -8.15 -17.02
CA ALA A 38 6.81 -7.83 -16.13
C ALA A 38 7.69 -6.68 -16.67
N GLN A 39 8.01 -6.70 -17.96
CA GLN A 39 8.76 -5.61 -18.61
C GLN A 39 7.99 -4.28 -18.55
N PHE A 40 6.68 -4.31 -18.84
CA PHE A 40 5.83 -3.13 -18.78
C PHE A 40 5.74 -2.53 -17.37
N LEU A 41 5.54 -3.36 -16.34
CA LEU A 41 5.54 -2.91 -14.94
C LEU A 41 6.89 -2.33 -14.52
N THR A 42 7.99 -2.90 -15.02
CA THR A 42 9.34 -2.41 -14.75
C THR A 42 9.53 -1.01 -15.33
N LEU A 43 9.12 -0.80 -16.58
CA LEU A 43 9.15 0.51 -17.24
C LEU A 43 8.29 1.54 -16.50
N LEU A 44 7.06 1.19 -16.13
CA LEU A 44 6.18 2.05 -15.34
C LEU A 44 6.78 2.38 -13.97
N GLY A 45 7.45 1.42 -13.33
CA GLY A 45 8.17 1.63 -12.08
C GLY A 45 9.29 2.65 -12.20
N LEU A 46 10.12 2.55 -13.25
CA LEU A 46 11.19 3.50 -13.53
C LEU A 46 10.66 4.92 -13.79
N LEU A 47 9.63 5.03 -14.64
CA LEU A 47 9.02 6.31 -14.96
C LEU A 47 8.40 6.98 -13.72
N LYS A 48 7.72 6.20 -12.87
CA LYS A 48 7.18 6.67 -11.59
C LYS A 48 8.28 7.20 -10.67
N LEU A 49 9.40 6.49 -10.55
CA LEU A 49 10.52 6.92 -9.71
C LEU A 49 11.11 8.24 -10.22
N MET A 50 11.28 8.39 -11.53
CA MET A 50 11.75 9.64 -12.15
C MET A 50 10.80 10.81 -11.86
N ILE A 51 9.48 10.60 -12.00
CA ILE A 51 8.47 11.62 -11.67
C ILE A 51 8.54 11.99 -10.18
N MET A 52 8.59 11.02 -9.27
CA MET A 52 8.66 11.29 -7.83
C MET A 52 9.92 12.08 -7.44
N ILE A 53 11.10 11.68 -7.93
CA ILE A 53 12.35 12.38 -7.62
C ILE A 53 12.33 13.78 -8.23
N GLY A 54 11.93 13.91 -9.50
CA GLY A 54 11.87 15.18 -10.20
C GLY A 54 10.94 16.20 -9.54
N LEU A 55 9.73 15.77 -9.14
CA LEU A 55 8.77 16.62 -8.46
C LEU A 55 9.27 17.06 -7.08
N SER A 56 9.96 16.18 -6.34
CA SER A 56 10.46 16.50 -5.00
C SER A 56 11.66 17.44 -5.03
N VAL A 57 12.59 17.25 -5.97
CA VAL A 57 13.70 18.21 -6.20
C VAL A 57 13.14 19.56 -6.65
N PHE A 58 12.15 19.54 -7.54
CA PHE A 58 11.51 20.76 -8.02
C PHE A 58 10.77 21.52 -6.91
N ALA A 59 10.04 20.81 -6.04
CA ALA A 59 9.37 21.40 -4.89
C ALA A 59 10.37 22.13 -3.97
N ILE A 60 11.50 21.49 -3.63
CA ILE A 60 12.57 22.13 -2.85
C ILE A 60 13.07 23.41 -3.54
N SER A 61 13.35 23.34 -4.85
CA SER A 61 13.86 24.49 -5.61
C SER A 61 12.89 25.68 -5.63
N LEU A 62 11.58 25.42 -5.70
CA LEU A 62 10.56 26.47 -5.67
C LEU A 62 10.49 27.16 -4.31
N ILE A 63 10.53 26.38 -3.24
CA ILE A 63 10.49 26.89 -1.86
C ILE A 63 11.73 27.75 -1.61
N SER A 64 12.92 27.30 -2.05
CA SER A 64 14.17 28.07 -1.93
C SER A 64 14.18 29.36 -2.76
N ARG A 65 13.54 29.39 -3.92
CA ARG A 65 13.56 30.55 -4.83
C ARG A 65 12.54 31.64 -4.47
N LYS A 66 11.38 31.25 -3.92
CA LYS A 66 10.29 32.19 -3.60
C LYS A 66 10.12 32.51 -2.12
N GLY A 67 10.90 31.88 -1.25
CA GLY A 67 11.03 32.32 0.14
C GLY A 67 11.79 33.64 0.21
N GLN A 68 11.11 34.78 0.15
CA GLN A 68 11.74 36.06 0.46
C GLN A 68 12.06 36.14 1.98
N PRO A 69 13.24 36.62 2.38
CA PRO A 69 13.51 36.91 3.78
C PRO A 69 12.55 38.00 4.29
N PRO A 70 12.03 37.88 5.52
CA PRO A 70 12.55 37.07 6.63
C PRO A 70 11.94 35.65 6.75
N GLU A 71 11.14 35.18 5.79
CA GLU A 71 10.24 34.03 5.99
C GLU A 71 10.79 32.65 5.60
N TYR A 72 11.95 32.57 4.93
CA TYR A 72 12.52 31.29 4.50
C TYR A 72 13.40 30.65 5.58
N SER A 73 12.78 29.81 6.42
CA SER A 73 13.49 28.78 7.16
C SER A 73 13.02 27.41 6.68
N PRO A 74 13.91 26.55 6.14
CA PRO A 74 13.54 25.23 5.62
C PRO A 74 12.81 24.34 6.64
N PHE A 75 13.00 24.58 7.93
CA PHE A 75 12.35 23.83 9.00
C PHE A 75 11.34 24.66 9.79
N ARG A 76 10.90 25.83 9.28
CA ARG A 76 9.90 26.67 9.96
C ARG A 76 8.66 25.88 10.33
N ASN A 77 8.10 25.12 9.38
CA ASN A 77 6.89 24.33 9.58
C ASN A 77 7.04 23.25 10.66
N TRP A 78 8.27 22.77 10.92
CA TRP A 78 8.57 21.77 11.94
C TRP A 78 8.65 22.38 13.35
N HIS A 79 8.96 23.67 13.45
CA HIS A 79 9.03 24.42 14.71
C HIS A 79 7.73 25.17 15.02
N HIS A 80 7.10 25.77 14.01
CA HIS A 80 5.84 26.51 14.09
C HIS A 80 5.00 26.22 12.84
N PRO A 81 3.86 25.52 12.93
CA PRO A 81 3.06 25.13 14.11
C PRO A 81 3.55 23.91 14.92
N GLY A 82 4.62 23.23 14.51
CA GLY A 82 5.23 22.11 15.25
C GLY A 82 5.16 20.77 14.52
N ALA A 83 6.03 19.83 14.86
CA ALA A 83 6.12 18.53 14.17
C ALA A 83 5.10 17.48 14.63
N PHE A 84 4.54 17.61 15.83
CA PHE A 84 3.65 16.62 16.44
C PHE A 84 2.25 17.19 16.66
N ASN A 85 1.35 17.00 15.69
CA ASN A 85 -0.07 17.31 15.85
C ASN A 85 -0.82 16.13 16.48
N GLY A 86 -1.76 16.38 17.40
CA GLY A 86 -2.60 15.36 18.02
C GLY A 86 -1.89 14.44 19.03
N GLY A 87 -0.68 14.79 19.49
CA GLY A 87 0.05 14.08 20.54
C GLY A 87 0.20 12.57 20.27
N ALA A 88 -0.05 11.74 21.30
CA ALA A 88 0.03 10.29 21.18
C ALA A 88 -0.96 9.69 20.15
N PHE A 89 -2.12 10.32 19.96
CA PHE A 89 -3.11 9.88 18.97
C PHE A 89 -2.61 10.10 17.54
N GLY A 90 -2.02 11.27 17.26
CA GLY A 90 -1.42 11.56 15.95
C GLY A 90 -0.28 10.61 15.60
N ILE A 91 0.55 10.25 16.60
CA ILE A 91 1.60 9.24 16.43
C ILE A 91 1.00 7.87 16.11
N ALA A 92 -0.02 7.43 16.84
CA ALA A 92 -0.70 6.17 16.60
C ALA A 92 -1.37 6.12 15.20
N ALA A 93 -2.03 7.20 14.78
CA ALA A 93 -2.64 7.31 13.46
C ALA A 93 -1.59 7.23 12.34
N THR A 94 -0.47 7.94 12.51
CA THR A 94 0.64 7.91 11.54
C THR A 94 1.27 6.53 11.45
N LEU A 95 1.44 5.84 12.59
CA LEU A 95 1.95 4.45 12.61
C LEU A 95 1.01 3.49 11.89
N PHE A 96 -0.31 3.63 12.10
CA PHE A 96 -1.31 2.84 11.40
C PHE A 96 -1.24 3.06 9.87
N PHE A 97 -1.36 4.31 9.40
CA PHE A 97 -1.31 4.62 7.98
C PHE A 97 0.03 4.18 7.35
N SER A 98 1.16 4.43 8.01
CA SER A 98 2.48 3.98 7.55
C SER A 98 2.54 2.45 7.38
N GLY A 99 1.97 1.71 8.34
CA GLY A 99 1.86 0.25 8.28
C GLY A 99 1.11 -0.24 7.05
N THR A 100 0.02 0.43 6.65
CA THR A 100 -0.76 0.11 5.46
C THR A 100 -0.04 0.46 4.14
N VAL A 101 0.80 1.50 4.13
CA VAL A 101 1.52 1.97 2.93
C VAL A 101 2.71 1.07 2.56
N ARG A 102 3.13 0.17 3.47
CA ARG A 102 4.20 -0.82 3.24
C ARG A 102 3.82 -1.93 2.25
N ASN A 103 2.56 -2.05 1.87
CA ASN A 103 2.05 -3.13 1.03
C ASN A 103 2.86 -3.32 -0.28
N GLY A 104 3.05 -4.58 -0.69
CA GLY A 104 3.60 -4.95 -2.01
C GLY A 104 5.01 -5.54 -2.03
N LEU A 105 5.76 -5.48 -0.93
CA LEU A 105 7.09 -6.14 -0.86
C LEU A 105 6.99 -7.67 -0.90
N ASP A 106 5.89 -8.23 -0.40
CA ASP A 106 5.68 -9.68 -0.34
C ASP A 106 5.56 -10.31 -1.73
N ILE A 107 5.18 -9.53 -2.75
CA ILE A 107 5.07 -9.99 -4.14
C ILE A 107 6.47 -10.32 -4.71
N LEU A 108 7.53 -9.69 -4.22
CA LEU A 108 8.91 -10.02 -4.61
C LEU A 108 9.24 -11.49 -4.28
N SER A 109 8.71 -12.00 -3.17
CA SER A 109 8.92 -13.40 -2.76
C SER A 109 8.32 -14.41 -3.75
N LEU A 110 7.21 -14.06 -4.40
CA LEU A 110 6.57 -14.91 -5.42
C LEU A 110 7.41 -14.97 -6.69
N GLY A 111 8.08 -13.87 -7.04
CA GLY A 111 8.98 -13.78 -8.21
C GLY A 111 10.26 -14.60 -8.07
N VAL A 112 10.65 -14.99 -6.85
CA VAL A 112 11.84 -15.84 -6.61
C VAL A 112 11.77 -17.13 -7.40
N ARG A 113 10.59 -17.76 -7.41
CA ARG A 113 10.38 -19.07 -8.05
C ARG A 113 10.56 -19.01 -9.55
N GLU A 114 10.39 -17.83 -10.15
CA GLU A 114 10.49 -17.58 -11.58
C GLU A 114 11.87 -17.06 -12.00
N SER A 115 12.71 -16.65 -11.05
CA SER A 115 14.04 -16.11 -11.31
C SER A 115 15.12 -17.20 -11.38
N SER A 116 16.01 -17.11 -12.37
CA SER A 116 17.15 -18.03 -12.52
C SER A 116 18.07 -18.00 -11.27
N PRO A 117 18.60 -19.14 -10.81
CA PRO A 117 19.21 -19.26 -9.51
C PRO A 117 20.58 -18.55 -9.46
N SER A 118 20.59 -17.33 -8.92
CA SER A 118 21.78 -16.70 -8.35
C SER A 118 21.34 -16.08 -7.02
N SER A 119 21.29 -16.93 -5.99
CA SER A 119 20.80 -16.57 -4.65
C SER A 119 21.49 -15.31 -4.09
N THR A 120 22.76 -15.08 -4.45
CA THR A 120 23.51 -13.88 -4.05
C THR A 120 23.03 -12.60 -4.75
N ARG A 121 22.86 -12.60 -6.09
CA ARG A 121 22.37 -11.40 -6.81
C ARG A 121 20.94 -11.05 -6.42
N TYR A 122 20.10 -12.05 -6.20
CA TYR A 122 18.73 -11.86 -5.76
C TYR A 122 18.66 -11.20 -4.37
N ARG A 123 19.47 -11.66 -3.40
CA ARG A 123 19.51 -11.08 -2.04
C ARG A 123 19.94 -9.62 -2.05
N SER A 124 21.06 -9.31 -2.71
CA SER A 124 21.55 -7.94 -2.81
C SER A 124 20.53 -7.02 -3.49
N GLY A 125 19.85 -7.52 -4.53
CA GLY A 125 18.76 -6.79 -5.20
C GLY A 125 17.59 -6.48 -4.25
N CYS A 126 17.14 -7.47 -3.47
CA CYS A 126 16.05 -7.26 -2.49
C CYS A 126 16.41 -6.23 -1.42
N HIS A 127 17.62 -6.32 -0.85
CA HIS A 127 18.08 -5.34 0.14
C HIS A 127 18.12 -3.93 -0.44
N LEU A 128 18.68 -3.77 -1.64
CA LEU A 128 18.73 -2.48 -2.32
C LEU A 128 17.32 -1.93 -2.60
N LEU A 129 16.39 -2.78 -3.03
CA LEU A 129 14.99 -2.40 -3.28
C LEU A 129 14.29 -1.93 -2.00
N VAL A 130 14.43 -2.66 -0.89
CA VAL A 130 13.81 -2.27 0.39
C VAL A 130 14.39 -0.95 0.90
N TRP A 131 15.71 -0.81 0.91
CA TRP A 131 16.37 0.41 1.40
C TRP A 131 16.11 1.62 0.50
N SER A 132 16.13 1.46 -0.82
CA SER A 132 15.80 2.54 -1.74
C SER A 132 14.35 2.99 -1.59
N LEU A 133 13.40 2.07 -1.46
CA LEU A 133 11.99 2.38 -1.23
C LEU A 133 11.74 3.07 0.11
N ALA A 134 12.46 2.67 1.17
CA ALA A 134 12.40 3.31 2.48
C ALA A 134 12.97 4.74 2.41
N ALA A 135 14.18 4.90 1.85
CA ALA A 135 14.83 6.19 1.70
C ALA A 135 13.98 7.15 0.86
N LEU A 136 13.42 6.70 -0.27
CA LEU A 136 12.59 7.54 -1.12
C LEU A 136 11.32 8.00 -0.39
N ARG A 137 10.63 7.09 0.33
CA ARG A 137 9.42 7.45 1.08
C ARG A 137 9.72 8.44 2.20
N SER A 138 10.78 8.23 2.97
CA SER A 138 11.22 9.15 4.02
C SER A 138 11.61 10.52 3.46
N PHE A 139 12.36 10.55 2.34
CA PHE A 139 12.72 11.78 1.65
C PHE A 139 11.48 12.57 1.22
N ASN A 140 10.50 11.90 0.60
CA ASN A 140 9.26 12.56 0.19
C ASN A 140 8.42 13.07 1.37
N ALA A 141 8.40 12.34 2.49
CA ALA A 141 7.73 12.80 3.71
C ALA A 141 8.38 14.06 4.28
N VAL A 142 9.73 14.12 4.30
CA VAL A 142 10.47 15.31 4.74
C VAL A 142 10.19 16.49 3.82
N VAL A 143 10.26 16.29 2.49
CA VAL A 143 9.94 17.34 1.51
C VAL A 143 8.52 17.86 1.71
N ALA A 144 7.54 16.97 1.89
CA ALA A 144 6.16 17.36 2.15
C ALA A 144 6.01 18.23 3.42
N GLY A 145 6.65 17.83 4.53
CA GLY A 145 6.58 18.58 5.80
C GLY A 145 7.29 19.94 5.75
N VAL A 146 8.35 20.07 4.96
CA VAL A 146 9.01 21.36 4.68
C VAL A 146 8.13 22.24 3.78
N SER A 147 7.37 21.63 2.87
CA SER A 147 6.64 22.36 1.83
C SER A 147 5.35 23.03 2.31
N VAL A 148 4.58 22.38 3.18
CA VAL A 148 3.26 22.86 3.60
C VAL A 148 3.07 22.61 5.10
N PRO A 149 2.61 23.61 5.88
CA PRO A 149 2.29 23.40 7.29
C PRO A 149 1.04 22.52 7.43
N PHE A 150 0.98 21.71 8.49
CA PHE A 150 -0.15 20.79 8.71
C PHE A 150 -1.49 21.51 8.95
N THR A 151 -1.47 22.82 9.24
CA THR A 151 -2.64 23.66 9.48
C THR A 151 -3.32 24.15 8.20
N ASP A 152 -2.75 23.90 7.01
CA ASP A 152 -3.36 24.32 5.75
C ASP A 152 -4.64 23.52 5.48
N LEU A 153 -5.79 24.21 5.43
CA LEU A 153 -7.11 23.63 5.17
C LEU A 153 -7.18 22.86 3.84
N ARG A 154 -6.30 23.15 2.88
CA ARG A 154 -6.19 22.42 1.61
C ARG A 154 -5.74 20.97 1.78
N LEU A 155 -5.15 20.61 2.93
CA LEU A 155 -4.82 19.22 3.30
C LEU A 155 -6.04 18.42 3.76
N ILE A 156 -7.08 19.09 4.26
CA ILE A 156 -8.28 18.46 4.87
C ILE A 156 -9.20 17.87 3.81
N ASP A 157 -9.08 18.34 2.57
CA ASP A 157 -9.89 17.91 1.43
C ASP A 157 -9.54 16.50 0.89
N LEU A 158 -8.80 15.69 1.69
CA LEU A 158 -8.43 14.29 1.38
C LEU A 158 -9.64 13.36 1.26
N THR A 159 -10.78 13.72 1.87
CA THR A 159 -12.07 12.99 1.77
C THR A 159 -12.93 13.45 0.61
N SER A 160 -12.61 14.57 -0.04
CA SER A 160 -13.37 15.09 -1.17
C SER A 160 -12.86 14.55 -2.51
N LEU A 161 -13.59 14.89 -3.57
CA LEU A 161 -13.46 14.36 -4.92
C LEU A 161 -12.08 14.58 -5.59
N ASN A 162 -11.14 15.33 -4.97
CA ASN A 162 -9.90 15.82 -5.58
C ASN A 162 -8.59 15.58 -4.76
N PRO A 163 -8.28 14.36 -4.30
CA PRO A 163 -7.15 14.10 -3.40
C PRO A 163 -5.77 14.42 -4.00
N ILE A 164 -5.65 14.55 -5.33
CA ILE A 164 -4.38 14.93 -5.99
C ILE A 164 -4.08 16.41 -5.81
N ASN A 165 -5.11 17.27 -5.85
CA ASN A 165 -4.94 18.70 -5.66
C ASN A 165 -4.60 19.07 -4.21
N SER A 166 -4.95 18.18 -3.28
CA SER A 166 -4.67 18.26 -1.84
C SER A 166 -3.31 17.65 -1.45
N SER A 167 -2.55 17.12 -2.41
CA SER A 167 -1.19 16.63 -2.15
C SER A 167 -0.30 17.79 -1.69
N PRO A 168 0.53 17.64 -0.63
CA PRO A 168 1.41 18.71 -0.15
C PRO A 168 2.30 19.29 -1.25
N VAL A 169 2.79 18.44 -2.15
CA VAL A 169 3.60 18.84 -3.30
C VAL A 169 2.79 19.67 -4.31
N ALA A 170 1.52 19.30 -4.55
CA ALA A 170 0.62 20.09 -5.41
C ALA A 170 0.26 21.44 -4.79
N ILE A 171 -0.02 21.46 -3.49
CA ILE A 171 -0.33 22.67 -2.74
C ILE A 171 0.86 23.61 -2.77
N ALA A 172 2.06 23.11 -2.50
CA ALA A 172 3.29 23.89 -2.59
C ALA A 172 3.49 24.49 -3.98
N MET A 173 3.24 23.73 -5.05
CA MET A 173 3.32 24.26 -6.41
C MET A 173 2.29 25.36 -6.68
N LYS A 174 1.07 25.24 -6.18
CA LYS A 174 0.05 26.30 -6.34
C LYS A 174 0.39 27.54 -5.53
N THR A 175 0.88 27.37 -4.31
CA THR A 175 1.23 28.47 -3.40
C THR A 175 2.48 29.21 -3.85
N TYR A 176 3.53 28.49 -4.25
CA TYR A 176 4.79 29.07 -4.72
C TYR A 176 4.80 29.27 -6.24
N GLY A 177 3.65 29.27 -6.92
CA GLY A 177 3.49 29.57 -8.35
C GLY A 177 4.43 28.78 -9.26
N GLY A 178 4.32 27.45 -9.21
CA GLY A 178 4.98 26.51 -10.12
C GLY A 178 4.29 26.46 -11.50
N PRO A 179 5.02 26.02 -12.54
CA PRO A 179 4.47 25.88 -13.88
C PRO A 179 3.32 24.86 -13.93
N SER A 180 2.33 25.12 -14.78
CA SER A 180 1.14 24.27 -14.91
C SER A 180 1.47 22.82 -15.33
N PHE A 181 2.58 22.60 -16.04
CA PHE A 181 3.00 21.25 -16.45
C PHE A 181 3.32 20.34 -15.24
N THR A 182 3.69 20.90 -14.10
CA THR A 182 4.09 20.12 -12.92
C THR A 182 2.91 19.39 -12.29
N LEU A 183 1.72 20.00 -12.31
CA LEU A 183 0.47 19.36 -11.89
C LEU A 183 0.08 18.20 -12.81
N ILE A 184 0.35 18.32 -14.11
CA ILE A 184 0.11 17.26 -15.10
C ILE A 184 0.98 16.03 -14.78
N PHE A 185 2.27 16.22 -14.52
CA PHE A 185 3.16 15.11 -14.13
C PHE A 185 2.73 14.43 -12.84
N LEU A 186 2.25 15.20 -11.85
CA LEU A 186 1.72 14.63 -10.62
C LEU A 186 0.48 13.77 -10.87
N GLN A 187 -0.45 14.23 -11.70
CA GLN A 187 -1.65 13.47 -12.05
C GLN A 187 -1.31 12.20 -12.83
N ILE A 188 -0.43 12.29 -13.84
CA ILE A 188 0.04 11.13 -14.63
C ILE A 188 0.74 10.12 -13.71
N GLY A 189 1.66 10.56 -12.85
CA GLY A 189 2.37 9.71 -11.90
C GLY A 189 1.43 9.00 -10.92
N SER A 190 0.35 9.68 -10.51
CA SER A 190 -0.69 9.10 -9.65
C SER A 190 -1.49 8.01 -10.38
N ILE A 191 -1.88 8.24 -11.63
CA ILE A 191 -2.57 7.25 -12.47
C ILE A 191 -1.69 6.02 -12.65
N MET A 192 -0.43 6.20 -13.03
CA MET A 192 0.55 5.11 -13.20
C MET A 192 0.72 4.32 -11.89
N THR A 193 0.87 5.02 -10.76
CA THR A 193 1.03 4.37 -9.45
C THR A 193 -0.17 3.49 -9.10
N ARG A 194 -1.39 3.98 -9.31
CA ARG A 194 -2.61 3.24 -9.02
C ARG A 194 -2.81 2.07 -9.98
N PHE A 195 -2.47 2.25 -11.26
CA PHE A 195 -2.51 1.20 -12.26
C PHE A 195 -1.56 0.04 -11.93
N THR A 196 -0.30 0.36 -11.62
CA THR A 196 0.71 -0.62 -11.22
C THR A 196 0.30 -1.35 -9.95
N ALA A 197 -0.20 -0.63 -8.92
CA ALA A 197 -0.65 -1.24 -7.67
C ALA A 197 -1.81 -2.21 -7.88
N ALA A 198 -2.83 -1.83 -8.66
CA ALA A 198 -3.97 -2.69 -8.97
C ALA A 198 -3.55 -3.94 -9.75
N SER A 199 -2.68 -3.77 -10.75
CA SER A 199 -2.16 -4.88 -11.56
C SER A 199 -1.34 -5.86 -10.72
N SER A 200 -0.47 -5.37 -9.84
CA SER A 200 0.32 -6.21 -8.93
C SER A 200 -0.54 -6.93 -7.90
N ALA A 201 -1.61 -6.30 -7.40
CA ALA A 201 -2.54 -6.94 -6.45
C ALA A 201 -3.31 -8.11 -7.10
N ILE A 202 -3.82 -7.94 -8.32
CA ILE A 202 -4.50 -9.00 -9.06
C ILE A 202 -3.51 -10.14 -9.39
N TYR A 203 -2.29 -9.79 -9.80
CA TYR A 203 -1.24 -10.77 -10.07
C TYR A 203 -0.87 -11.59 -8.82
N GLY A 204 -0.60 -10.93 -7.70
CA GLY A 204 -0.20 -11.58 -6.45
C GLY A 204 -1.31 -12.46 -5.88
N SER A 205 -2.55 -11.98 -5.85
CA SER A 205 -3.70 -12.74 -5.33
C SER A 205 -4.04 -13.96 -6.19
N SER A 206 -4.00 -13.83 -7.53
CA SER A 206 -4.22 -14.95 -8.45
C SER A 206 -3.16 -16.05 -8.26
N ARG A 207 -1.89 -15.68 -8.06
CA ARG A 207 -0.80 -16.64 -7.80
C ARG A 207 -0.94 -17.32 -6.45
N ALA A 208 -1.18 -16.54 -5.39
CA ALA A 208 -1.40 -17.11 -4.06
C ALA A 208 -2.58 -18.10 -4.06
N ALA A 209 -3.70 -17.75 -4.71
CA ALA A 209 -4.86 -18.64 -4.84
C ALA A 209 -4.54 -19.91 -5.64
N SER A 210 -3.77 -19.80 -6.74
CA SER A 210 -3.34 -20.95 -7.53
C SER A 210 -2.46 -21.90 -6.74
N GLU A 211 -1.49 -21.37 -5.98
CA GLU A 211 -0.59 -22.19 -5.15
C GLU A 211 -1.36 -22.91 -4.02
N LEU A 212 -2.33 -22.23 -3.39
CA LEU A 212 -3.20 -22.85 -2.39
C LEU A 212 -4.05 -23.98 -2.99
N ALA A 213 -4.52 -23.81 -4.23
CA ALA A 213 -5.27 -24.85 -4.92
C ALA A 213 -4.39 -26.04 -5.32
N GLU A 214 -3.16 -25.80 -5.77
CA GLU A 214 -2.16 -26.87 -6.06
C GLU A 214 -1.82 -27.68 -4.80
N GLN A 215 -1.68 -27.01 -3.65
CA GLN A 215 -1.43 -27.66 -2.35
C GLN A 215 -2.68 -28.35 -1.77
N LYS A 216 -3.78 -28.43 -2.53
CA LYS A 216 -5.08 -28.99 -2.11
C LYS A 216 -5.65 -28.30 -0.87
N GLN A 217 -5.25 -27.05 -0.59
CA GLN A 217 -5.77 -26.24 0.50
C GLN A 217 -7.03 -25.45 0.04
N ALA A 218 -7.10 -25.04 -1.21
CA ALA A 218 -8.28 -24.43 -1.84
C ALA A 218 -9.03 -25.44 -2.75
N PRO A 219 -10.30 -25.19 -3.13
CA PRO A 219 -11.07 -26.10 -3.98
C PRO A 219 -10.45 -26.26 -5.38
N ASN A 220 -10.43 -27.49 -5.90
CA ASN A 220 -9.83 -27.82 -7.20
C ASN A 220 -10.48 -27.12 -8.40
N ALA A 221 -11.71 -26.62 -8.25
CA ALA A 221 -12.38 -25.80 -9.26
C ALA A 221 -11.59 -24.53 -9.64
N LEU A 222 -10.65 -24.10 -8.78
CA LEU A 222 -9.76 -22.95 -9.01
C LEU A 222 -8.55 -23.29 -9.91
N LEU A 223 -8.36 -24.54 -10.29
CA LEU A 223 -7.22 -24.97 -11.12
C LEU A 223 -7.53 -25.04 -12.62
N VAL A 224 -8.59 -24.38 -13.09
CA VAL A 224 -8.85 -24.26 -14.54
C VAL A 224 -7.74 -23.42 -15.17
N ARG A 225 -6.84 -24.09 -15.91
CA ARG A 225 -5.68 -23.48 -16.55
C ARG A 225 -5.93 -23.19 -18.02
N ASN A 226 -5.36 -22.09 -18.51
CA ASN A 226 -5.20 -21.83 -19.95
C ASN A 226 -4.03 -22.65 -20.51
N ASP A 227 -3.89 -22.70 -21.83
CA ASP A 227 -2.80 -23.39 -22.57
C ASP A 227 -1.41 -22.93 -22.14
N SER A 228 -1.29 -21.69 -21.65
CA SER A 228 -0.05 -21.14 -21.07
C SER A 228 0.20 -21.56 -19.61
N GLY A 229 -0.56 -22.51 -19.06
CA GLY A 229 -0.43 -23.03 -17.70
C GLY A 229 -0.99 -22.13 -16.58
N ARG A 230 -1.69 -21.04 -16.91
CA ARG A 230 -2.18 -20.04 -15.94
C ARG A 230 -3.59 -20.36 -15.45
N ALA A 231 -3.80 -20.36 -14.14
CA ALA A 231 -5.12 -20.55 -13.53
C ALA A 231 -6.05 -19.34 -13.79
N VAL A 232 -6.85 -19.41 -14.86
CA VAL A 232 -7.76 -18.32 -15.28
C VAL A 232 -8.86 -18.10 -14.25
N SER A 233 -9.36 -19.17 -13.65
CA SER A 233 -10.39 -19.09 -12.59
C SER A 233 -9.89 -18.30 -11.37
N CYS A 234 -8.65 -18.51 -10.93
CA CYS A 234 -8.02 -17.70 -9.88
C CYS A 234 -7.91 -16.23 -10.27
N PHE A 235 -7.59 -15.93 -11.54
CA PHE A 235 -7.52 -14.55 -12.03
C PHE A 235 -8.90 -13.88 -12.04
N VAL A 236 -9.93 -14.56 -12.54
CA VAL A 236 -11.30 -14.03 -12.57
C VAL A 236 -11.75 -13.68 -11.16
N ILE A 237 -11.54 -14.58 -10.19
CA ILE A 237 -11.89 -14.34 -8.79
C ILE A 237 -11.10 -13.17 -8.19
N ALA A 238 -9.80 -13.08 -8.49
CA ALA A 238 -8.96 -11.96 -8.07
C ALA A 238 -9.40 -10.61 -8.70
N ALA A 239 -10.02 -10.65 -9.87
CA ALA A 239 -10.50 -9.48 -10.59
C ALA A 239 -11.94 -9.07 -10.20
N LEU A 240 -12.76 -9.95 -9.62
CA LEU A 240 -14.13 -9.63 -9.20
C LEU A 240 -14.23 -8.37 -8.30
N PRO A 241 -13.34 -8.16 -7.31
CA PRO A 241 -13.37 -6.93 -6.49
C PRO A 241 -13.16 -5.65 -7.31
N ALA A 242 -12.52 -5.72 -8.48
CA ALA A 242 -12.39 -4.56 -9.36
C ALA A 242 -13.75 -4.10 -9.91
N LEU A 243 -14.71 -5.01 -10.10
CA LEU A 243 -16.09 -4.66 -10.49
C LEU A 243 -16.83 -3.92 -9.36
N LEU A 244 -16.43 -4.13 -8.11
CA LEU A 244 -16.97 -3.38 -6.97
C LEU A 244 -16.69 -1.88 -7.08
N SER A 245 -15.71 -1.47 -7.90
CA SER A 245 -15.44 -0.06 -8.17
C SER A 245 -16.60 0.67 -8.87
N PHE A 246 -17.49 -0.04 -9.56
CA PHE A 246 -18.71 0.55 -10.18
C PHE A 246 -19.70 1.10 -9.15
N ILE A 247 -19.59 0.70 -7.88
CA ILE A 247 -20.35 1.32 -6.79
C ILE A 247 -20.08 2.83 -6.74
N ALA A 248 -18.90 3.31 -7.18
CA ALA A 248 -18.55 4.73 -7.26
C ALA A 248 -19.54 5.60 -8.07
N LEU A 249 -20.37 5.00 -8.92
CA LEU A 249 -21.40 5.69 -9.70
C LEU A 249 -22.62 6.09 -8.84
N SER A 250 -22.81 5.44 -7.70
CA SER A 250 -23.85 5.81 -6.74
C SER A 250 -23.43 7.01 -5.89
N GLU A 251 -24.43 7.74 -5.41
CA GLU A 251 -24.27 8.95 -4.58
C GLU A 251 -23.41 8.70 -3.33
N TYR A 252 -23.61 7.56 -2.66
CA TYR A 252 -22.82 7.15 -1.48
C TYR A 252 -21.63 6.26 -1.81
N GLY A 253 -21.47 5.81 -3.05
CA GLY A 253 -20.49 4.79 -3.36
C GLY A 253 -19.04 5.23 -3.29
N LYS A 254 -18.80 6.53 -3.47
CA LYS A 254 -17.45 7.11 -3.36
C LYS A 254 -16.92 7.04 -1.93
N SER A 255 -17.73 7.36 -0.94
CA SER A 255 -17.33 7.26 0.48
C SER A 255 -17.09 5.81 0.86
N VAL A 256 -17.98 4.89 0.47
CA VAL A 256 -17.83 3.44 0.67
C VAL A 256 -16.50 2.92 0.13
N LEU A 257 -16.09 3.35 -1.07
CA LEU A 257 -14.82 2.92 -1.67
C LEU A 257 -13.58 3.53 -0.99
N VAL A 258 -13.68 4.76 -0.48
CA VAL A 258 -12.61 5.36 0.33
C VAL A 258 -12.42 4.53 1.61
N TYR A 259 -13.50 4.20 2.31
CA TYR A 259 -13.44 3.35 3.50
C TYR A 259 -12.92 1.94 3.20
N ALA A 260 -13.34 1.34 2.08
CA ALA A 260 -12.84 0.04 1.66
C ALA A 260 -11.33 0.08 1.35
N ALA A 261 -10.83 1.18 0.79
CA ALA A 261 -9.40 1.35 0.51
C ALA A 261 -8.59 1.52 1.80
N GLU A 262 -9.05 2.35 2.74
CA GLU A 262 -8.38 2.58 4.03
C GLU A 262 -8.30 1.30 4.87
N SER A 263 -9.38 0.51 4.89
CA SER A 263 -9.46 -0.73 5.65
C SER A 263 -8.74 -1.92 4.98
N SER A 264 -8.43 -1.84 3.69
CA SER A 264 -7.71 -2.90 2.95
C SER A 264 -6.27 -3.14 3.43
N GLY A 265 -5.69 -2.20 4.17
CA GLY A 265 -4.34 -2.33 4.73
C GLY A 265 -4.25 -3.33 5.88
N THR A 266 -5.33 -3.53 6.62
CA THR A 266 -5.36 -4.36 7.84
C THR A 266 -5.06 -5.84 7.59
N PRO A 267 -5.67 -6.52 6.58
CA PRO A 267 -5.31 -7.90 6.25
C PRO A 267 -3.82 -8.10 5.97
N MET A 268 -3.14 -7.11 5.36
CA MET A 268 -1.72 -7.24 5.06
C MET A 268 -0.85 -7.28 6.32
N VAL A 269 -1.25 -6.56 7.37
CA VAL A 269 -0.57 -6.62 8.68
C VAL A 269 -0.68 -8.03 9.27
N PHE A 270 -1.85 -8.68 9.14
CA PHE A 270 -2.03 -10.07 9.57
C PHE A 270 -1.22 -11.07 8.75
N VAL A 271 -1.12 -10.86 7.43
CA VAL A 271 -0.25 -11.68 6.56
C VAL A 271 1.20 -11.59 7.02
N SER A 272 1.69 -10.37 7.25
CA SER A 272 3.06 -10.15 7.71
C SER A 272 3.33 -10.72 9.10
N LEU A 273 2.38 -10.56 10.03
CA LEU A 273 2.45 -11.19 11.35
C LEU A 273 2.55 -12.71 11.24
N THR A 274 1.76 -13.32 10.36
CA THR A 274 1.78 -14.77 10.11
C THR A 274 3.12 -15.22 9.54
N ILE A 275 3.71 -14.44 8.62
CA ILE A 275 5.05 -14.71 8.07
C ILE A 275 6.11 -14.68 9.18
N PHE A 276 6.11 -13.66 10.05
CA PHE A 276 7.07 -13.58 11.15
C PHE A 276 6.92 -14.75 12.14
N VAL A 277 5.68 -15.11 12.49
CA VAL A 277 5.41 -16.26 13.38
C VAL A 277 5.84 -17.58 12.73
N ALA A 278 5.60 -17.77 11.43
CA ALA A 278 6.05 -18.95 10.69
C ALA A 278 7.59 -19.03 10.67
N HIS A 279 8.27 -17.91 10.46
CA HIS A 279 9.73 -17.85 10.51
C HIS A 279 10.27 -18.22 11.90
N LEU A 280 9.70 -17.70 12.98
CA LEU A 280 10.10 -18.06 14.35
C LEU A 280 9.93 -19.56 14.65
N LYS A 281 8.82 -20.17 14.20
CA LYS A 281 8.60 -21.61 14.34
C LYS A 281 9.61 -22.42 13.53
N PHE A 282 9.90 -21.98 12.30
CA PHE A 282 10.90 -22.60 11.44
C PHE A 282 12.29 -22.56 12.06
N SER A 283 12.74 -21.40 12.56
CA SER A 283 14.04 -21.27 13.22
C SER A 283 14.14 -22.11 14.50
N LYS A 284 13.04 -22.22 15.27
CA LYS A 284 12.96 -23.13 16.43
C LYS A 284 13.16 -24.60 16.03
N GLU A 285 12.56 -25.04 14.93
CA GLU A 285 12.69 -26.43 14.44
C GLU A 285 14.08 -26.73 13.87
N LEU A 286 14.70 -25.78 13.15
CA LEU A 286 16.09 -25.90 12.70
C LEU A 286 17.07 -26.11 13.87
N ARG A 287 16.90 -25.36 14.97
CA ARG A 287 17.70 -25.54 16.18
C ARG A 287 17.52 -26.92 16.81
N ARG A 288 16.28 -27.43 16.85
CA ARG A 288 16.00 -28.79 17.34
C ARG A 288 16.74 -29.84 16.53
N ARG A 289 16.86 -29.65 15.22
CA ARG A 289 17.56 -30.56 14.29
C ARG A 289 19.08 -30.37 14.26
N ARG A 290 19.64 -29.51 15.13
CA ARG A 290 21.08 -29.17 15.18
C ARG A 290 21.65 -28.70 13.84
N GLN A 291 20.82 -28.19 12.95
CA GLN A 291 21.27 -27.53 11.72
C GLN A 291 21.47 -26.05 12.04
N ASN A 292 22.69 -25.55 11.87
CA ASN A 292 22.98 -24.14 12.13
C ASN A 292 22.21 -23.26 11.13
N PRO A 293 21.26 -22.42 11.58
CA PRO A 293 20.51 -21.53 10.68
C PRO A 293 21.45 -20.54 9.97
N VAL A 294 22.56 -20.18 10.64
CA VAL A 294 23.60 -19.27 10.14
C VAL A 294 24.42 -19.87 8.99
N ASN A 295 24.64 -21.20 8.95
CA ASN A 295 25.42 -21.84 7.88
C ASN A 295 24.62 -21.99 6.58
N ASN A 296 23.30 -22.21 6.67
CA ASN A 296 22.43 -22.33 5.49
C ASN A 296 21.97 -20.96 4.95
N PHE A 297 21.86 -19.96 5.82
CA PHE A 297 21.48 -18.59 5.46
C PHE A 297 22.55 -17.61 5.96
N HIS A 298 23.64 -17.48 5.19
CA HIS A 298 24.67 -16.48 5.42
C HIS A 298 24.05 -15.06 5.36
N GLY A 299 24.03 -14.34 6.50
CA GLY A 299 23.91 -12.86 6.53
C GLY A 299 22.97 -12.23 7.57
N GLY A 300 23.53 -11.88 8.74
CA GLY A 300 23.33 -10.63 9.50
C GLY A 300 21.94 -10.21 10.03
N PHE A 301 20.92 -10.13 9.18
CA PHE A 301 19.60 -9.57 9.52
C PHE A 301 18.46 -10.58 9.53
N ILE A 302 18.70 -11.82 9.06
CA ILE A 302 17.77 -12.95 9.21
C ILE A 302 17.98 -13.59 10.59
N SER A 303 18.06 -12.75 11.63
CA SER A 303 18.12 -13.21 13.01
C SER A 303 16.71 -13.36 13.54
N GLU A 304 16.48 -14.29 14.45
CA GLU A 304 15.19 -14.43 15.12
C GLU A 304 14.76 -13.13 15.83
N ALA A 305 15.73 -12.32 16.26
CA ALA A 305 15.49 -11.00 16.83
C ALA A 305 14.74 -10.07 15.86
N SER A 306 15.06 -10.09 14.56
CA SER A 306 14.34 -9.31 13.54
C SER A 306 12.87 -9.73 13.41
N SER A 307 12.60 -11.03 13.56
CA SER A 307 11.24 -11.58 13.48
C SER A 307 10.42 -11.28 14.73
N TRP A 308 11.06 -11.31 15.91
CA TRP A 308 10.44 -10.83 17.15
C TRP A 308 10.13 -9.34 17.09
N PHE A 309 11.07 -8.52 16.61
CA PHE A 309 10.84 -7.09 16.41
C PHE A 309 9.71 -6.83 15.42
N GLY A 310 9.71 -7.51 14.26
CA GLY A 310 8.67 -7.39 13.25
C GLY A 310 7.29 -7.83 13.75
N ALA A 311 7.21 -8.94 14.48
CA ALA A 311 5.95 -9.40 15.08
C ALA A 311 5.42 -8.42 16.13
N SER A 312 6.27 -7.95 17.04
CA SER A 312 5.91 -6.94 18.04
C SER A 312 5.46 -5.64 17.39
N PHE A 313 6.14 -5.19 16.33
CA PHE A 313 5.75 -3.99 15.59
C PHE A 313 4.40 -4.15 14.90
N CYS A 314 4.11 -5.33 14.32
CA CYS A 314 2.78 -5.61 13.77
C CYS A 314 1.69 -5.55 14.85
N CYS A 315 1.95 -6.08 16.05
CA CYS A 315 1.04 -5.95 17.18
C CYS A 315 0.80 -4.49 17.57
N VAL A 316 1.85 -3.67 17.63
CA VAL A 316 1.73 -2.23 17.90
C VAL A 316 0.90 -1.52 16.82
N VAL A 317 1.06 -1.87 15.55
CA VAL A 317 0.25 -1.30 14.45
C VAL A 317 -1.22 -1.68 14.59
N VAL A 318 -1.53 -2.94 14.94
CA VAL A 318 -2.91 -3.38 15.20
C VAL A 318 -3.49 -2.67 16.43
N LEU A 319 -2.73 -2.54 17.52
CA LEU A 319 -3.16 -1.78 18.70
C LEU A 319 -3.37 -0.30 18.39
N SER A 320 -2.51 0.29 17.55
CA SER A 320 -2.66 1.67 17.09
C SER A 320 -3.90 1.82 16.22
N GLN A 321 -4.23 0.83 15.40
CA GLN A 321 -5.50 0.81 14.66
C GLN A 321 -6.70 0.73 15.62
N LEU A 322 -6.63 -0.11 16.65
CA LEU A 322 -7.69 -0.21 17.67
C LEU A 322 -7.85 1.11 18.44
N TRP A 323 -6.74 1.75 18.79
CA TRP A 323 -6.74 3.03 19.49
C TRP A 323 -7.27 4.18 18.63
N THR A 324 -6.90 4.22 17.36
CA THR A 324 -7.25 5.32 16.45
C THR A 324 -8.69 5.28 15.97
N GLY A 325 -9.32 4.11 15.90
CA GLY A 325 -10.76 4.04 15.67
C GLY A 325 -11.56 4.20 16.97
N LEU A 326 -11.18 3.57 18.09
CA LEU A 326 -11.93 3.70 19.36
C LEU A 326 -11.74 5.07 20.04
N GLY A 327 -10.64 5.76 19.76
CA GLY A 327 -10.30 7.05 20.38
C GLY A 327 -11.04 8.24 19.74
N PRO A 328 -11.12 9.39 20.44
CA PRO A 328 -11.69 10.61 19.89
C PRO A 328 -10.95 11.04 18.62
N THR A 329 -11.70 11.47 17.60
CA THR A 329 -11.13 12.17 16.45
C THR A 329 -10.61 13.52 16.91
N VAL A 330 -9.30 13.64 17.09
CA VAL A 330 -8.68 14.93 17.43
C VAL A 330 -8.48 15.74 16.16
N TYR A 331 -9.31 16.76 15.95
CA TYR A 331 -9.10 17.79 14.94
C TYR A 331 -9.15 19.17 15.64
N GLY A 332 -7.99 19.73 15.95
CA GLY A 332 -7.87 20.99 16.71
C GLY A 332 -8.05 20.83 18.23
N ASP A 333 -8.52 21.89 18.90
CA ASP A 333 -8.72 21.97 20.37
C ASP A 333 -9.99 21.27 20.88
N VAL A 334 -10.77 20.64 19.99
CA VAL A 334 -12.05 20.02 20.34
C VAL A 334 -11.90 18.49 20.37
N LEU A 335 -11.96 17.92 21.58
CA LEU A 335 -11.94 16.49 21.83
C LEU A 335 -13.37 15.94 21.81
N SER A 336 -13.95 15.72 20.63
CA SER A 336 -15.24 15.05 20.51
C SER A 336 -15.06 13.53 20.39
N VAL A 337 -15.47 12.79 21.43
CA VAL A 337 -15.63 11.33 21.36
C VAL A 337 -17.01 11.05 20.77
N GLU A 338 -17.17 11.19 19.46
CA GLU A 338 -18.31 10.59 18.78
C GLU A 338 -17.86 9.22 18.27
N MET A 339 -18.41 8.14 18.84
CA MET A 339 -18.35 6.81 18.22
C MET A 339 -19.27 6.83 16.99
N ASP A 340 -18.82 7.52 15.97
CA ASP A 340 -19.54 7.62 14.71
C ASP A 340 -19.44 6.30 13.94
N ALA A 341 -20.45 5.99 13.13
CA ALA A 341 -20.50 4.76 12.34
C ALA A 341 -19.31 4.64 11.35
N SER A 342 -18.57 5.73 11.13
CA SER A 342 -17.30 5.77 10.41
C SER A 342 -16.19 4.94 11.10
N THR A 343 -16.12 4.93 12.43
CA THR A 343 -15.15 4.14 13.23
C THR A 343 -15.31 2.63 13.05
N LEU A 344 -16.55 2.13 13.10
CA LEU A 344 -16.86 0.71 12.92
C LEU A 344 -16.50 0.21 11.50
N ARG A 345 -16.57 1.09 10.50
CA ARG A 345 -16.28 0.75 9.09
C ARG A 345 -14.81 0.48 8.83
N SER A 346 -13.90 1.15 9.53
CA SER A 346 -12.43 0.92 9.42
C SER A 346 -11.99 -0.46 9.94
N TYR A 347 -12.83 -1.14 10.74
CA TYR A 347 -12.54 -2.45 11.31
C TYR A 347 -13.13 -3.62 10.54
N LEU A 348 -13.86 -3.39 9.44
CA LEU A 348 -14.60 -4.42 8.71
C LEU A 348 -13.73 -5.65 8.34
N TYR A 349 -12.47 -5.44 8.02
CA TYR A 349 -11.57 -6.50 7.58
C TYR A 349 -10.98 -7.37 8.71
N ILE A 350 -11.00 -6.93 9.97
CA ILE A 350 -10.55 -7.76 11.10
C ILE A 350 -11.46 -8.98 11.28
N PRO A 351 -12.78 -8.84 11.49
CA PRO A 351 -13.68 -9.98 11.64
C PRO A 351 -13.77 -10.80 10.36
N ILE A 352 -13.67 -10.19 9.17
CA ILE A 352 -13.60 -10.93 7.90
C ILE A 352 -12.37 -11.85 7.89
N THR A 353 -11.19 -11.33 8.22
CA THR A 353 -9.94 -12.12 8.21
C THR A 353 -10.01 -13.26 9.22
N VAL A 354 -10.53 -12.99 10.43
CA VAL A 354 -10.72 -14.01 11.48
C VAL A 354 -11.75 -15.06 11.05
N THR A 355 -12.86 -14.64 10.43
CA THR A 355 -13.93 -15.55 9.97
C THR A 355 -13.44 -16.44 8.82
N VAL A 356 -12.69 -15.89 7.87
CA VAL A 356 -12.10 -16.68 6.77
C VAL A 356 -11.08 -17.68 7.33
N TYR A 357 -10.24 -17.26 8.26
CA TYR A 357 -9.26 -18.16 8.90
C TYR A 357 -9.92 -19.28 9.72
N LEU A 358 -10.89 -18.92 10.58
CA LEU A 358 -11.64 -19.90 11.37
C LEU A 358 -12.49 -20.81 10.48
N GLY A 359 -13.16 -20.24 9.48
CA GLY A 359 -13.96 -20.98 8.50
C GLY A 359 -13.11 -22.00 7.73
N TYR A 360 -11.90 -21.63 7.31
CA TYR A 360 -10.94 -22.58 6.74
C TYR A 360 -10.57 -23.70 7.72
N LYS A 361 -10.24 -23.34 8.97
CA LYS A 361 -9.81 -24.31 10.00
C LYS A 361 -10.93 -25.26 10.43
N LEU A 362 -12.17 -24.78 10.47
CA LEU A 362 -13.40 -25.54 10.73
C LEU A 362 -13.71 -26.49 9.55
N CYS A 363 -13.71 -25.99 8.31
CA CYS A 363 -13.98 -26.80 7.12
C CYS A 363 -12.94 -27.91 6.91
N ARG A 364 -11.67 -27.63 7.18
CA ARG A 364 -10.57 -28.62 7.03
C ARG A 364 -10.33 -29.48 8.26
N ARG A 365 -11.09 -29.29 9.35
CA ARG A 365 -10.93 -30.02 10.63
C ARG A 365 -9.47 -30.04 11.14
N THR A 366 -8.69 -28.99 10.90
CA THR A 366 -7.30 -28.84 11.38
C THR A 366 -7.21 -28.16 12.75
N LEU A 367 -8.32 -28.13 13.49
CA LEU A 367 -8.39 -27.64 14.88
C LEU A 367 -7.75 -28.59 15.90
N ARG A 368 -7.29 -29.78 15.50
CA ARG A 368 -6.48 -30.62 16.39
C ARG A 368 -5.05 -30.04 16.45
N PRO A 369 -4.54 -29.66 17.64
CA PRO A 369 -3.12 -29.42 17.78
C PRO A 369 -2.38 -30.67 17.31
N MET A 370 -1.33 -30.50 16.50
CA MET A 370 -0.38 -31.59 16.25
C MET A 370 0.17 -31.99 17.62
N GLY A 371 -0.31 -33.12 18.13
CA GLY A 371 0.26 -33.83 19.27
C GLY A 371 1.59 -34.43 18.90
#